data_AF-A0A3M7T279-F1
#
_entry.id   AF-A0A3M7T279-F1
#
_cell.length_a   1.000
_cell.length_b   1.000
_cell.length_c   1.000
_cell.angle_alpha   90.00
_cell.angle_beta   90.00
_cell.angle_gamma   90.00
#
_symmetry.space_group_name_H-M   'P 1'
#
loop_
_entity.id
_entity.type
_entity.pdbx_description
1 polymer ?
#
loop_
_entity_poly.entity_id
_entity_poly.type
_entity_poly.pdbx_seq_one_letter_code
_entity_poly.pdbx_strand_id
1 'polypeptide(L)'
;MVDELKERCNSRLNLIKYLSNKKWGLKPKTLETNIKKIQVIQNSAVRSILKLKYDTPSNIMHQEALNKHNLLTISNRPFELSERYVRAGLSHSVPLVVRLVEEYREGFESRYIEYP
;
A
#
# COMPACT_ATOMS: atom_id res chain seq x y z
N MET A 1 12.19 1.71 12.33
CA MET A 1 11.07 2.65 12.50
C MET A 1 10.47 3.14 11.18
N VAL A 2 11.21 3.84 10.31
CA VAL A 2 10.67 4.33 9.01
C VAL A 2 10.43 3.19 8.02
N ASP A 3 11.42 2.33 7.79
CA ASP A 3 11.26 1.19 6.88
C ASP A 3 10.17 0.23 7.35
N GLU A 4 10.06 0.06 8.67
CA GLU A 4 8.99 -0.68 9.33
C GLU A 4 7.61 -0.02 9.12
N LEU A 5 7.51 1.32 9.15
CA LEU A 5 6.29 2.04 8.80
C LEU A 5 5.96 1.92 7.30
N LYS A 6 6.99 1.89 6.44
CA LYS A 6 6.87 1.71 4.98
C LYS A 6 6.31 0.33 4.64
N GLU A 7 6.90 -0.69 5.22
CA GLU A 7 6.49 -2.08 5.06
C GLU A 7 5.06 -2.33 5.60
N ARG A 8 4.70 -1.63 6.69
CA ARG A 8 3.36 -1.70 7.31
C ARG A 8 2.29 -0.91 6.55
N CYS A 9 2.61 0.27 6.03
CA CYS A 9 1.71 1.02 5.14
C CYS A 9 1.48 0.26 3.84
N ASN A 10 2.52 -0.33 3.25
CA ASN A 10 2.38 -1.22 2.09
C ASN A 10 1.54 -2.47 2.42
N SER A 11 1.67 -3.03 3.63
CA SER A 11 0.80 -4.13 4.08
C SER A 11 -0.67 -3.72 4.29
N ARG A 12 -0.94 -2.46 4.69
CA ARG A 12 -2.30 -1.91 4.90
C ARG A 12 -2.96 -1.42 3.61
N LEU A 13 -2.18 -0.87 2.67
CA LEU A 13 -2.63 -0.47 1.32
C LEU A 13 -2.83 -1.66 0.38
N ASN A 14 -2.39 -2.85 0.79
CA ASN A 14 -2.63 -4.07 0.04
C ASN A 14 -4.12 -4.44 0.18
N LEU A 15 -4.94 -3.84 -0.70
CA LEU A 15 -6.39 -4.07 -0.78
C LEU A 15 -6.72 -5.57 -0.80
N ILE A 16 -5.84 -6.39 -1.37
CA ILE A 16 -5.94 -7.85 -1.32
C ILE A 16 -5.93 -8.36 0.13
N LYS A 17 -4.97 -7.98 0.98
CA LYS A 17 -4.95 -8.35 2.42
C LYS A 17 -6.18 -7.85 3.17
N TYR A 18 -6.63 -6.63 2.90
CA TYR A 18 -7.82 -6.04 3.55
C TYR A 18 -9.10 -6.81 3.21
N LEU A 19 -9.30 -7.09 1.91
CA LEU A 19 -10.43 -7.87 1.40
C LEU A 19 -10.34 -9.35 1.80
N SER A 20 -9.15 -9.86 2.13
CA SER A 20 -8.92 -11.23 2.59
C SER A 20 -9.18 -11.44 4.09
N ASN A 21 -9.63 -10.41 4.81
CA ASN A 21 -9.83 -10.52 6.26
C ASN A 21 -11.02 -11.44 6.59
N LYS A 22 -10.76 -12.48 7.40
CA LYS A 22 -11.74 -13.50 7.81
C LYS A 22 -12.99 -12.92 8.50
N LYS A 23 -12.90 -11.75 9.15
CA LYS A 23 -14.05 -11.06 9.77
C LYS A 23 -15.16 -10.71 8.78
N TRP A 24 -14.83 -10.53 7.49
CA TRP A 24 -15.83 -10.20 6.46
C TRP A 24 -16.63 -11.42 5.98
N GLY A 25 -16.31 -12.63 6.43
CA GLY A 25 -17.01 -13.86 6.03
C GLY A 25 -16.87 -14.20 4.54
N LEU A 26 -15.93 -13.58 3.83
CA LEU A 26 -15.71 -13.79 2.41
C LEU A 26 -15.13 -15.18 2.16
N LYS A 27 -15.83 -15.97 1.34
CA LYS A 27 -15.33 -17.28 0.91
C LYS A 27 -14.06 -17.10 0.06
N PRO A 28 -13.00 -17.89 0.26
CA PRO A 28 -11.74 -17.75 -0.47
C PRO A 28 -11.88 -17.73 -2.00
N LYS A 29 -12.79 -18.56 -2.54
CA LYS A 29 -13.09 -18.62 -3.99
C LYS A 29 -13.73 -17.33 -4.52
N THR A 30 -14.56 -16.68 -3.72
CA THR A 30 -15.20 -15.39 -4.05
C THR A 30 -14.17 -14.28 -4.06
N LEU A 31 -13.27 -14.27 -3.08
CA LEU A 31 -12.15 -13.34 -3.00
C LEU A 31 -11.21 -13.46 -4.21
N GLU A 32 -10.79 -14.68 -4.56
CA GLU A 32 -9.92 -14.92 -5.71
C GLU A 32 -10.55 -14.43 -7.02
N THR A 33 -11.85 -14.66 -7.18
CA THR A 33 -12.62 -14.18 -8.35
C THR A 33 -12.66 -12.65 -8.40
N ASN A 34 -12.88 -11.99 -7.26
CA ASN A 34 -12.93 -10.53 -7.19
C ASN A 34 -11.56 -9.90 -7.48
N ILE A 35 -10.47 -10.50 -6.98
CA ILE A 35 -9.10 -10.06 -7.28
C ILE A 35 -8.84 -10.14 -8.79
N LYS A 36 -9.18 -11.26 -9.43
CA LYS A 36 -9.03 -11.42 -10.89
C LYS A 36 -9.83 -10.37 -11.67
N LYS A 37 -11.07 -10.07 -11.25
CA LYS A 37 -11.88 -9.01 -11.88
C LYS A 37 -11.24 -7.63 -11.76
N ILE A 38 -10.77 -7.27 -10.57
CA ILE A 38 -10.09 -5.99 -10.32
C ILE A 38 -8.82 -5.89 -11.18
N GLN A 39 -8.03 -6.96 -11.25
CA GLN A 39 -6.82 -7.01 -12.08
C GLN A 39 -7.13 -6.74 -13.57
N VAL A 40 -8.21 -7.33 -14.10
CA VAL A 40 -8.62 -7.12 -15.50
C VAL A 40 -9.00 -5.65 -15.76
N ILE A 41 -9.75 -5.03 -14.85
CA ILE A 41 -10.14 -3.61 -14.94
C ILE A 41 -8.89 -2.72 -14.90
N GLN A 42 -7.98 -2.96 -13.95
CA GLN A 42 -6.74 -2.22 -13.82
C GLN A 42 -5.87 -2.34 -15.08
N ASN A 43 -5.71 -3.56 -15.62
CA ASN A 43 -4.93 -3.79 -16.82
C ASN A 43 -5.54 -3.09 -18.05
N SER A 44 -6.87 -3.08 -18.18
CA SER A 44 -7.57 -2.35 -19.25
C SER A 44 -7.30 -0.84 -19.15
N ALA A 45 -7.44 -0.26 -17.96
CA ALA A 45 -7.18 1.16 -17.73
C ALA A 45 -5.72 1.54 -18.05
N VAL A 46 -4.75 0.76 -17.57
CA VAL A 46 -3.32 1.00 -17.80
C VAL A 46 -2.99 0.95 -19.30
N ARG A 47 -3.52 -0.03 -20.05
CA ARG A 47 -3.33 -0.09 -21.51
C ARG A 47 -3.88 1.14 -22.22
N SER A 48 -5.06 1.60 -21.82
CA SER A 48 -5.70 2.77 -22.41
C SER A 48 -4.89 4.06 -22.16
N ILE A 49 -4.45 4.27 -20.92
CA ILE A 49 -3.63 5.42 -20.50
C ILE A 49 -2.29 5.45 -21.25
N LEU A 50 -1.61 4.30 -21.31
CA LEU A 50 -0.30 4.18 -21.96
C LEU A 50 -0.37 3.99 -23.48
N LYS A 51 -1.58 3.94 -24.06
CA LYS A 51 -1.84 3.66 -25.48
C LYS A 51 -1.13 2.38 -25.96
N LEU A 52 -1.16 1.32 -25.14
CA LEU A 52 -0.54 0.03 -25.45
C LEU A 52 -1.47 -0.84 -26.31
N LYS A 53 -0.89 -1.76 -27.09
CA LYS A 53 -1.68 -2.74 -27.85
C LYS A 53 -2.41 -3.70 -26.90
N TYR A 54 -3.59 -4.17 -27.31
CA TYR A 54 -4.43 -5.05 -26.49
C TYR A 54 -3.73 -6.38 -26.12
N ASP A 55 -2.95 -6.93 -27.04
CA ASP A 55 -2.16 -8.15 -26.90
C ASP A 55 -0.93 -7.99 -26.00
N THR A 56 -0.65 -6.78 -25.49
CA THR A 56 0.50 -6.54 -24.61
C THR A 56 0.35 -7.35 -23.31
N PRO A 57 1.32 -8.24 -22.99
CA PRO A 57 1.34 -9.00 -21.75
C PRO A 57 1.35 -8.10 -20.50
N SER A 58 0.69 -8.55 -19.42
CA SER A 58 0.54 -7.76 -18.19
C SER A 58 1.86 -7.41 -17.52
N ASN A 59 2.84 -8.32 -17.52
CA ASN A 59 4.18 -8.07 -16.94
C ASN A 59 4.91 -6.92 -17.65
N ILE A 60 4.84 -6.85 -18.99
CA ILE A 60 5.43 -5.77 -19.79
C ILE A 60 4.66 -4.47 -19.54
N MET A 61 3.33 -4.54 -19.54
CA MET A 61 2.46 -3.39 -19.25
C MET A 61 2.75 -2.78 -17.86
N HIS A 62 2.95 -3.60 -16.84
CA HIS A 62 3.29 -3.13 -15.49
C HIS A 62 4.67 -2.46 -15.45
N GLN A 63 5.68 -3.03 -16.10
CA GLN A 63 7.01 -2.42 -16.19
C GLN A 63 6.97 -1.09 -16.95
N GLU A 64 6.25 -1.05 -18.07
CA GLU A 64 6.09 0.17 -18.86
C GLU A 64 5.37 1.27 -18.07
N ALA A 65 4.34 0.93 -17.28
CA ALA A 65 3.65 1.87 -16.40
C ALA A 65 4.58 2.44 -15.31
N LEU A 66 5.43 1.61 -14.73
CA LEU A 66 6.41 2.03 -13.73
C LEU A 66 7.46 2.96 -14.35
N ASN A 67 7.95 2.63 -15.54
CA ASN A 67 9.04 3.35 -16.22
C ASN A 67 8.58 4.65 -16.90
N LYS A 68 7.48 4.62 -17.68
CA LYS A 68 7.00 5.81 -18.42
C LYS A 68 6.34 6.84 -17.54
N HIS A 69 5.61 6.41 -16.51
CA HIS A 69 4.86 7.33 -15.66
C HIS A 69 5.54 7.60 -14.32
N ASN A 70 6.78 7.12 -14.11
CA ASN A 70 7.50 7.26 -12.85
C ASN A 70 6.62 6.91 -11.64
N LEU A 71 5.69 5.96 -11.80
CA LEU A 71 4.66 5.70 -10.79
C LEU A 71 5.28 5.26 -9.47
N LEU A 72 6.42 4.58 -9.52
CA LEU A 72 7.23 4.24 -8.35
C LEU A 72 7.74 5.52 -7.64
N THR A 73 8.27 6.48 -8.39
CA THR A 73 8.74 7.76 -7.85
C THR A 73 7.58 8.59 -7.29
N ILE A 74 6.44 8.62 -8.00
CA ILE A 74 5.24 9.35 -7.58
C ILE A 74 4.62 8.71 -6.33
N SER A 75 4.61 7.38 -6.21
CA SER A 75 4.09 6.70 -5.02
C SER A 75 5.04 6.81 -3.83
N ASN A 76 6.36 6.83 -4.06
CA ASN A 76 7.36 6.99 -3.02
C ASN A 76 7.42 8.42 -2.46
N ARG A 77 7.12 9.44 -3.28
CA ARG A 77 7.27 10.85 -2.88
C ARG A 77 6.37 11.27 -1.70
N PRO A 78 5.06 10.95 -1.65
CA PRO A 78 4.23 11.18 -0.47
C PRO A 78 4.75 10.46 0.78
N PHE A 79 5.29 9.25 0.61
CA PHE A 79 5.87 8.49 1.70
C PHE A 79 7.11 9.19 2.26
N GLU A 80 8.06 9.58 1.41
CA GLU A 80 9.27 10.32 1.80
C GLU A 80 8.95 11.68 2.43
N LEU A 81 7.93 12.38 1.91
CA LEU A 81 7.45 13.62 2.51
C LEU A 81 6.88 13.38 3.91
N SER A 82 6.02 12.38 4.06
CA SER A 82 5.43 12.04 5.36
C SER A 82 6.50 11.67 6.39
N GLU A 83 7.51 10.91 5.97
CA GLU A 83 8.66 10.56 6.80
C GLU A 83 9.42 11.81 7.25
N ARG A 84 9.73 12.73 6.32
CA ARG A 84 10.45 13.97 6.64
C ARG A 84 9.66 14.83 7.62
N TYR A 85 8.35 14.94 7.44
CA TYR A 85 7.48 15.70 8.34
C TYR A 85 7.42 15.08 9.74
N VAL A 86 7.25 13.77 9.84
CA VAL A 86 7.24 13.07 11.14
C VAL A 86 8.61 13.20 11.82
N ARG A 87 9.70 12.97 11.09
CA ARG A 87 11.06 13.09 11.62
C ARG A 87 11.34 14.50 12.12
N ALA A 88 11.04 15.52 11.31
CA ALA A 88 11.22 16.91 11.71
C ALA A 88 10.34 17.27 12.92
N GLY A 89 9.07 16.82 12.93
CA GLY A 89 8.17 17.03 14.06
C GLY A 89 8.70 16.41 15.36
N LEU A 90 9.28 15.21 15.30
CA LEU A 90 9.91 14.56 16.45
C LEU A 90 11.19 15.29 16.90
N SER A 91 12.04 15.72 15.95
CA SER A 91 13.27 16.46 16.26
C SER A 91 13.02 17.79 16.97
N HIS A 92 11.89 18.44 16.66
CA HIS A 92 11.49 19.69 17.32
C HIS A 92 10.50 19.45 18.48
N SER A 93 10.29 18.20 18.88
CA SER A 93 9.37 17.81 19.96
C SER A 93 7.97 18.41 19.80
N VAL A 94 7.47 18.49 18.56
CA VAL A 94 6.13 19.01 18.27
C VAL A 94 5.11 18.16 19.02
N PRO A 95 4.36 18.71 19.99
CA PRO A 95 3.56 17.92 20.93
C PRO A 95 2.53 17.00 20.26
N LEU A 96 1.94 17.45 19.15
CA LEU A 96 0.99 16.65 18.39
C LEU A 96 1.64 15.43 17.72
N VAL A 97 2.82 15.61 17.12
CA VAL A 97 3.54 14.54 16.41
C VAL A 97 4.05 13.49 17.40
N VAL A 98 4.58 13.95 18.55
CA VAL A 98 5.04 13.07 19.63
C VAL A 98 3.88 12.18 20.12
N ARG A 99 2.74 12.77 20.51
CA ARG A 99 1.57 12.02 20.97
C ARG A 99 1.05 11.03 19.92
N LEU A 100 0.93 11.44 18.65
CA LEU A 100 0.46 10.56 17.58
C LEU A 100 1.37 9.34 17.38
N VAL A 101 2.68 9.52 17.49
CA VAL A 101 3.65 8.43 17.35
C VAL A 101 3.59 7.49 18.56
N GLU A 102 3.44 8.04 19.78
CA GLU A 102 3.28 7.26 21.02
C GLU A 102 1.98 6.44 20.99
N GLU A 103 0.84 7.06 20.72
CA GLU A 103 -0.46 6.39 20.60
C GLU A 103 -0.43 5.30 19.51
N TYR A 104 0.24 5.57 18.38
CA TYR A 104 0.41 4.57 17.32
C TYR A 104 1.27 3.39 17.78
N ARG A 105 2.33 3.64 18.55
CA ARG A 105 3.22 2.59 19.11
C ARG A 105 2.49 1.74 20.14
N GLU A 106 1.78 2.36 21.08
CA GLU A 106 0.99 1.67 22.11
C GLU A 106 -0.16 0.84 21.53
N GLY A 107 -0.90 1.42 20.57
CA GLY A 107 -1.92 0.68 19.83
C GLY A 107 -1.35 -0.45 18.98
N PHE A 108 -0.05 -0.43 18.66
CA PHE A 108 0.64 -1.49 17.93
C PHE A 108 1.12 -2.62 18.86
N GLU A 109 1.74 -2.30 20.00
CA GLU A 109 2.19 -3.32 20.96
C GLU A 109 1.04 -4.12 21.57
N SER A 110 -0.12 -3.50 21.78
CA SER A 110 -1.35 -4.19 22.24
C SER A 110 -1.93 -5.20 21.24
N ARG A 111 -1.39 -5.30 20.01
CA ARG A 111 -1.83 -6.27 18.98
C ARG A 111 -0.90 -7.48 18.82
N TYR A 112 0.16 -7.60 19.62
CA TYR A 112 0.91 -8.86 19.71
C TYR A 112 0.07 -9.90 20.48
N ILE A 113 -0.62 -10.75 19.73
CA ILE A 113 -1.09 -12.04 20.23
C ILE A 113 0.05 -13.01 19.94
N GLU A 114 0.72 -13.51 20.99
CA GLU A 114 1.59 -14.68 20.87
C GLU A 114 0.75 -15.83 20.32
N TYR A 115 1.05 -16.24 19.09
CA TYR A 115 0.58 -17.53 18.62
C TYR A 115 1.49 -18.61 19.22
N PRO A 116 0.93 -19.67 19.82
CA PRO A 116 1.72 -20.80 20.29
C PRO A 116 2.46 -21.50 19.14
#